data_AF-A0A427XUP3-F1
#
_entry.id   AF-A0A427XUP3-F1
#
_cell.length_a   1.000
_cell.length_b   1.000
_cell.length_c   1.000
_cell.angle_alpha   90.00
_cell.angle_beta   90.00
_cell.angle_gamma   90.00
#
_symmetry.space_group_name_H-M   'P 1'
#
loop_
_entity.id
_entity.type
_entity.pdbx_description
1 polymer ?
#
loop_
_entity_poly.entity_id
_entity_poly.type
_entity_poly.pdbx_seq_one_letter_code
_entity_poly.pdbx_strand_id
1 'polypeptide(L)'
;MTTGTTKVGGRVGIVGTGHRARGFSWVCYTLELVEGSTSTSSLIGADTNLKANLYTTAVSERKDTSQIVALCDLNTERMAVHNRMLKDLGMPEAKTYLAADFAKMLAEEKLDVLVVTTVDATHDLYIVPAVEAGIRVLTEKPMTTDVAKCQRILNAVKETNGSVQVLFNYRYNPVHWKVEEVIASGKIGNVKSVHFEWLLDTVHGADYFRRWHRYKDRSGGLMVHKSSHHFDLVNFWINAKPKEVFGMGQLAFYGDKNGKKSGWARDYYRARGSEAASTDPFAIHLEDEPSLKALYADAEELDGYHRDMNVFADDITIEDDMSVLVRYNTGATMTYHLTAYSPWEGYRVMFNGDQGRLELEVVESSKRTPVPKGGAADGITHGEKELPNSGNTHITVQSLWGDRENIPFETGVGGHGGGDEAMLDQIFGPRPGHEASKTAVERLSANEIDGALAMAVGLAANESFKTGNLVKIDELLGVTL
;
A
#
# COMPACT_ATOMS: atom_id res chain seq x y z
N MET A 1 -43.27 18.73 30.48
CA MET A 1 -42.64 19.92 29.88
C MET A 1 -41.15 19.82 30.21
N THR A 2 -40.37 19.18 29.33
CA THR A 2 -39.59 19.79 28.21
C THR A 2 -38.43 20.63 28.74
N THR A 3 -37.19 20.13 28.68
CA THR A 3 -36.17 20.25 27.59
C THR A 3 -35.08 21.20 28.09
N GLY A 4 -33.78 21.03 27.89
CA GLY A 4 -32.98 20.10 27.09
C GLY A 4 -31.53 20.63 27.13
N THR A 5 -30.56 19.74 26.99
CA THR A 5 -29.12 20.04 26.90
C THR A 5 -28.59 19.48 25.58
N THR A 6 -27.73 20.21 24.88
CA THR A 6 -27.11 19.76 23.61
C THR A 6 -25.60 19.98 23.59
N LYS A 7 -24.87 18.90 23.27
CA LYS A 7 -23.43 18.79 22.96
C LYS A 7 -23.19 18.96 21.44
N VAL A 8 -21.97 19.32 21.01
CA VAL A 8 -21.56 19.42 19.59
C VAL A 8 -20.14 18.87 19.39
N GLY A 9 -19.91 18.13 18.29
CA GLY A 9 -18.64 17.48 17.88
C GLY A 9 -18.22 17.75 16.42
N GLY A 10 -16.95 17.44 16.05
CA GLY A 10 -16.26 17.80 14.78
C GLY A 10 -15.64 16.61 14.00
N ARG A 11 -15.27 16.74 12.70
CA ARG A 11 -15.11 15.63 11.72
C ARG A 11 -14.18 16.04 10.49
N VAL A 12 -13.10 15.24 10.10
CA VAL A 12 -12.11 14.75 8.95
C VAL A 12 -12.18 14.86 7.28
N GLY A 13 -11.28 14.34 6.37
CA GLY A 13 -11.43 14.26 4.84
C GLY A 13 -10.25 13.86 3.87
N ILE A 14 -10.23 12.76 3.01
CA ILE A 14 -9.33 12.11 1.91
C ILE A 14 -9.28 12.85 0.50
N VAL A 15 -8.47 12.47 -0.55
CA VAL A 15 -8.55 12.77 -2.06
C VAL A 15 -7.64 11.94 -3.07
N GLY A 16 -7.92 11.93 -4.42
CA GLY A 16 -6.98 11.58 -5.56
C GLY A 16 -6.95 12.27 -6.99
N THR A 17 -5.82 12.29 -7.78
CA THR A 17 -5.49 13.08 -9.08
C THR A 17 -4.65 12.32 -10.14
N GLY A 18 -4.68 12.84 -11.39
CA GLY A 18 -3.58 12.94 -12.39
C GLY A 18 -3.40 14.36 -13.01
N HIS A 19 -2.28 14.63 -13.72
CA HIS A 19 -1.63 15.95 -13.92
C HIS A 19 -1.56 16.49 -15.38
N ARG A 20 -1.48 17.83 -15.56
CA ARG A 20 -0.75 18.53 -16.66
C ARG A 20 -0.09 19.83 -16.14
N ALA A 21 1.17 20.06 -16.50
CA ALA A 21 2.01 21.15 -16.00
C ALA A 21 1.96 22.45 -16.84
N ARG A 22 2.02 23.62 -16.17
CA ARG A 22 3.00 24.75 -16.36
C ARG A 22 2.54 26.03 -15.63
N GLY A 23 3.42 26.59 -14.78
CA GLY A 23 3.62 28.06 -14.65
C GLY A 23 3.15 28.80 -13.38
N PHE A 24 4.14 29.17 -12.55
CA PHE A 24 4.28 30.37 -11.69
C PHE A 24 3.36 30.71 -10.48
N SER A 25 4.08 30.99 -9.38
CA SER A 25 3.94 32.07 -8.36
C SER A 25 3.13 31.82 -7.09
N TRP A 26 3.90 31.79 -5.99
CA TRP A 26 3.59 31.91 -4.57
C TRP A 26 2.73 33.11 -4.17
N VAL A 27 1.84 32.94 -3.17
CA VAL A 27 1.53 33.95 -2.12
C VAL A 27 1.05 33.23 -0.84
N CYS A 28 1.75 33.46 0.28
CA CYS A 28 1.37 33.06 1.64
C CYS A 28 0.27 33.96 2.22
N TYR A 29 -0.64 33.38 3.00
CA TYR A 29 -1.35 34.08 4.08
C TYR A 29 -1.48 33.18 5.31
N THR A 30 -0.91 33.64 6.43
CA THR A 30 -1.10 33.13 7.79
C THR A 30 -2.40 33.64 8.39
N LEU A 31 -3.15 32.79 9.12
CA LEU A 31 -4.18 33.22 10.08
C LEU A 31 -4.29 32.23 11.25
N GLU A 32 -4.64 32.78 12.41
CA GLU A 32 -4.39 32.32 13.77
C GLU A 32 -5.27 31.16 14.29
N LEU A 33 -4.71 30.51 15.31
CA LEU A 33 -5.22 29.41 16.13
C LEU A 33 -6.58 29.70 16.80
N VAL A 34 -7.42 28.67 16.91
CA VAL A 34 -8.44 28.56 17.95
C VAL A 34 -8.42 27.13 18.53
N GLU A 35 -8.20 27.03 19.84
CA GLU A 35 -8.19 25.79 20.63
C GLU A 35 -9.59 25.23 20.94
N GLY A 36 -9.72 23.89 20.86
CA GLY A 36 -10.47 23.08 21.82
C GLY A 36 -11.89 22.61 21.46
N SER A 37 -12.06 21.32 21.12
CA SER A 37 -13.09 20.45 21.75
C SER A 37 -12.83 18.96 21.48
N THR A 38 -13.05 18.15 22.51
CA THR A 38 -12.94 16.69 22.53
C THR A 38 -14.25 16.03 22.08
N SER A 39 -14.30 15.57 20.83
CA SER A 39 -15.11 14.42 20.40
C SER A 39 -14.63 14.00 19.02
N THR A 40 -14.09 12.79 18.94
CA THR A 40 -13.62 12.12 17.72
C THR A 40 -14.80 11.90 16.80
N SER A 41 -15.03 12.86 15.93
CA SER A 41 -15.73 12.56 14.71
C SER A 41 -14.67 12.62 13.60
N SER A 42 -14.67 11.68 12.65
CA SER A 42 -13.81 11.67 11.48
C SER A 42 -14.59 11.77 10.12
N LEU A 43 -14.75 12.96 9.53
CA LEU A 43 -15.22 13.30 8.15
C LEU A 43 -14.17 12.76 7.16
N ILE A 44 -14.38 12.36 5.93
CA ILE A 44 -13.36 11.57 5.17
C ILE A 44 -13.66 11.92 3.69
N GLY A 45 -12.78 11.69 2.72
CA GLY A 45 -12.71 12.47 1.47
C GLY A 45 -12.39 11.65 0.20
N ALA A 46 -12.84 10.40 0.09
CA ALA A 46 -12.09 9.36 -0.63
C ALA A 46 -11.54 9.67 -2.06
N ASP A 47 -10.32 9.20 -2.43
CA ASP A 47 -10.06 8.74 -3.82
C ASP A 47 -11.00 7.55 -4.05
N THR A 48 -11.35 7.21 -5.28
CA THR A 48 -12.47 6.32 -5.57
C THR A 48 -12.09 5.05 -6.34
N ASN A 49 -10.83 4.63 -6.22
CA ASN A 49 -10.42 3.31 -6.72
C ASN A 49 -10.78 2.17 -5.77
N LEU A 50 -10.55 0.92 -6.20
CA LEU A 50 -10.91 -0.27 -5.44
C LEU A 50 -10.33 -0.31 -4.01
N LYS A 51 -9.13 0.28 -3.78
CA LYS A 51 -8.54 0.34 -2.43
C LYS A 51 -9.36 1.26 -1.51
N ALA A 52 -10.04 2.25 -2.06
CA ALA A 52 -10.91 3.14 -1.32
C ALA A 52 -12.20 2.49 -0.80
N ASN A 53 -12.60 1.33 -1.34
CA ASN A 53 -13.74 0.58 -0.80
C ASN A 53 -13.50 0.20 0.66
N LEU A 54 -12.26 -0.16 1.02
CA LEU A 54 -11.87 -0.48 2.41
C LEU A 54 -12.23 0.66 3.35
N TYR A 55 -11.80 1.89 3.03
CA TYR A 55 -12.08 3.07 3.85
C TYR A 55 -13.56 3.45 3.81
N THR A 56 -14.22 3.33 2.66
CA THR A 56 -15.66 3.62 2.53
C THR A 56 -16.49 2.71 3.45
N THR A 57 -16.22 1.40 3.42
CA THR A 57 -16.86 0.44 4.33
C THR A 57 -16.52 0.76 5.79
N ALA A 58 -15.23 0.84 6.12
CA ALA A 58 -14.77 0.98 7.50
C ALA A 58 -15.33 2.23 8.19
N VAL A 59 -15.45 3.33 7.45
CA VAL A 59 -15.99 4.60 7.95
C VAL A 59 -17.49 4.53 8.14
N SER A 60 -18.19 3.88 7.21
CA SER A 60 -19.64 3.66 7.31
C SER A 60 -20.01 2.76 8.48
N GLU A 61 -19.19 1.74 8.78
CA GLU A 61 -19.34 0.89 9.97
C GLU A 61 -19.13 1.65 11.30
N ARG A 62 -18.51 2.83 11.23
CA ARG A 62 -18.19 3.69 12.37
C ARG A 62 -19.00 4.99 12.33
N LYS A 63 -20.23 4.97 11.80
CA LYS A 63 -21.08 6.16 11.57
C LYS A 63 -21.23 7.12 12.76
N ASP A 64 -21.14 6.62 13.99
CA ASP A 64 -21.27 7.40 15.23
C ASP A 64 -20.01 8.24 15.51
N THR A 65 -18.85 7.82 14.98
CA THR A 65 -17.55 8.50 15.13
C THR A 65 -16.92 8.88 13.80
N SER A 66 -17.44 8.50 12.64
CA SER A 66 -16.83 8.81 11.34
C SER A 66 -17.88 8.98 10.23
N GLN A 67 -17.56 9.73 9.18
CA GLN A 67 -18.38 9.97 7.99
C GLN A 67 -17.45 10.28 6.81
N ILE A 68 -17.87 10.02 5.57
CA ILE A 68 -17.23 10.60 4.38
C ILE A 68 -18.04 11.84 3.98
N VAL A 69 -17.42 13.00 3.78
CA VAL A 69 -18.14 14.20 3.27
C VAL A 69 -17.61 14.72 1.97
N ALA A 70 -16.41 14.33 1.59
CA ALA A 70 -15.88 14.67 0.29
C ALA A 70 -15.50 13.38 -0.45
N LEU A 71 -15.45 13.44 -1.76
CA LEU A 71 -14.78 12.49 -2.62
C LEU A 71 -14.05 13.35 -3.63
N CYS A 72 -12.82 13.00 -3.96
CA CYS A 72 -12.11 13.72 -4.99
C CYS A 72 -11.35 12.78 -5.90
N ASP A 73 -11.65 12.87 -7.18
CA ASP A 73 -11.13 12.00 -8.20
C ASP A 73 -11.07 12.74 -9.54
N LEU A 74 -10.33 12.20 -10.51
CA LEU A 74 -10.48 12.59 -11.92
C LEU A 74 -11.80 12.10 -12.51
N ASN A 75 -12.34 11.03 -11.93
CA ASN A 75 -13.39 10.24 -12.53
C ASN A 75 -14.70 10.36 -11.73
N THR A 76 -15.67 11.09 -12.29
CA THR A 76 -16.97 11.31 -11.65
C THR A 76 -17.80 10.03 -11.51
N GLU A 77 -17.64 9.05 -12.40
CA GLU A 77 -18.36 7.77 -12.29
C GLU A 77 -17.89 6.95 -11.09
N ARG A 78 -16.58 6.97 -10.80
CA ARG A 78 -16.05 6.32 -9.60
C ARG A 78 -16.56 7.01 -8.33
N MET A 79 -16.59 8.34 -8.29
CA MET A 79 -17.24 9.07 -7.20
C MET A 79 -18.72 8.69 -7.03
N ALA A 80 -19.45 8.52 -8.13
CA ALA A 80 -20.84 8.06 -8.09
C ALA A 80 -20.97 6.62 -7.54
N VAL A 81 -20.03 5.72 -7.84
CA VAL A 81 -19.98 4.37 -7.23
C VAL A 81 -19.85 4.45 -5.71
N HIS A 82 -18.94 5.27 -5.20
CA HIS A 82 -18.75 5.44 -3.76
C HIS A 82 -19.94 6.12 -3.09
N ASN A 83 -20.57 7.12 -3.73
CA ASN A 83 -21.80 7.73 -3.21
C ASN A 83 -22.98 6.75 -3.19
N ARG A 84 -23.09 5.84 -4.16
CA ARG A 84 -24.05 4.72 -4.09
C ARG A 84 -23.74 3.79 -2.92
N MET A 85 -22.47 3.43 -2.72
CA MET A 85 -22.04 2.60 -1.59
C MET A 85 -22.35 3.25 -0.24
N LEU A 86 -22.08 4.55 -0.08
CA LEU A 86 -22.46 5.31 1.11
C LEU A 86 -23.97 5.25 1.35
N LYS A 87 -24.77 5.50 0.32
CA LYS A 87 -26.23 5.44 0.40
C LYS A 87 -26.72 4.05 0.81
N ASP A 88 -26.18 2.98 0.20
CA ASP A 88 -26.55 1.60 0.49
C ASP A 88 -26.18 1.21 1.94
N LEU A 89 -25.12 1.79 2.49
CA LEU A 89 -24.70 1.65 3.88
C LEU A 89 -25.43 2.61 4.85
N GLY A 90 -26.41 3.38 4.36
CA GLY A 90 -27.19 4.31 5.17
C GLY A 90 -26.44 5.58 5.60
N MET A 91 -25.36 5.93 4.90
CA MET A 91 -24.57 7.14 5.11
C MET A 91 -25.04 8.27 4.20
N PRO A 92 -24.86 9.54 4.60
CA PRO A 92 -25.08 10.69 3.73
C PRO A 92 -24.18 10.65 2.50
N GLU A 93 -24.67 11.20 1.39
CA GLU A 93 -23.85 11.41 0.20
C GLU A 93 -22.69 12.37 0.49
N ALA A 94 -21.51 12.06 -0.02
CA ALA A 94 -20.36 12.94 0.04
C ALA A 94 -20.37 13.92 -1.14
N LYS A 95 -19.94 15.16 -0.88
CA LYS A 95 -19.70 16.15 -1.94
C LYS A 95 -18.58 15.67 -2.85
N THR A 96 -18.70 15.89 -4.14
CA THR A 96 -17.71 15.45 -5.12
C THR A 96 -16.90 16.64 -5.62
N TYR A 97 -15.59 16.43 -5.75
CA TYR A 97 -14.64 17.42 -6.23
C TYR A 97 -13.81 16.80 -7.33
N LEU A 98 -13.61 17.50 -8.43
CA LEU A 98 -12.60 17.04 -9.38
C LEU A 98 -11.21 17.23 -8.78
N ALA A 99 -10.29 16.36 -9.18
CA ALA A 99 -8.85 16.47 -8.98
C ALA A 99 -8.31 17.92 -9.03
N ALA A 100 -8.74 18.71 -10.03
CA ALA A 100 -8.30 20.10 -10.21
C ALA A 100 -8.84 21.07 -9.13
N ASP A 101 -9.92 20.70 -8.46
CA ASP A 101 -10.59 21.46 -7.40
C ASP A 101 -10.14 21.04 -6.00
N PHE A 102 -9.04 20.29 -5.86
CA PHE A 102 -8.59 19.81 -4.55
C PHE A 102 -8.33 20.95 -3.55
N ALA A 103 -7.66 22.03 -3.97
CA ALA A 103 -7.43 23.18 -3.11
C ALA A 103 -8.75 23.85 -2.66
N LYS A 104 -9.77 23.85 -3.54
CA LYS A 104 -11.12 24.32 -3.21
C LYS A 104 -11.76 23.40 -2.17
N MET A 105 -11.63 22.08 -2.33
CA MET A 105 -12.11 21.11 -1.35
C MET A 105 -11.48 21.33 0.03
N LEU A 106 -10.16 21.53 0.10
CA LEU A 106 -9.46 21.81 1.36
C LEU A 106 -9.95 23.10 2.03
N ALA A 107 -10.37 24.10 1.25
CA ALA A 107 -10.86 25.38 1.76
C ALA A 107 -12.34 25.36 2.17
N GLU A 108 -13.18 24.61 1.46
CA GLU A 108 -14.62 24.53 1.69
C GLU A 108 -15.00 23.50 2.76
N GLU A 109 -14.25 22.40 2.84
CA GLU A 109 -14.55 21.27 3.71
C GLU A 109 -13.64 21.29 4.95
N LYS A 110 -14.23 21.07 6.13
CA LYS A 110 -13.49 21.11 7.41
C LYS A 110 -12.86 19.77 7.72
N LEU A 111 -11.77 19.42 7.05
CA LEU A 111 -11.19 18.08 7.18
C LEU A 111 -10.20 18.01 8.36
N ASP A 112 -10.46 17.20 9.38
CA ASP A 112 -9.43 16.63 10.28
C ASP A 112 -8.52 15.45 9.74
N VAL A 113 -8.83 14.61 8.71
CA VAL A 113 -7.88 13.61 8.12
C VAL A 113 -8.07 13.32 6.62
N LEU A 114 -7.02 13.48 5.83
CA LEU A 114 -6.95 13.06 4.44
C LEU A 114 -6.36 11.67 4.28
N VAL A 115 -7.14 10.66 3.86
CA VAL A 115 -6.53 9.46 3.26
C VAL A 115 -6.01 9.84 1.86
N VAL A 116 -5.04 9.13 1.31
CA VAL A 116 -4.60 9.27 -0.08
C VAL A 116 -4.45 7.87 -0.62
N THR A 117 -5.22 7.52 -1.66
CA THR A 117 -5.13 6.18 -2.29
C THR A 117 -4.83 6.27 -3.78
N THR A 118 -4.11 7.29 -4.22
CA THR A 118 -3.91 7.61 -5.64
C THR A 118 -2.94 6.68 -6.37
N VAL A 119 -2.72 6.97 -7.65
CA VAL A 119 -1.48 6.56 -8.32
C VAL A 119 -0.29 7.07 -7.50
N ASP A 120 0.64 6.19 -7.14
CA ASP A 120 1.75 6.50 -6.22
C ASP A 120 2.49 7.81 -6.56
N ALA A 121 2.68 8.08 -7.86
CA ALA A 121 3.38 9.26 -8.35
C ALA A 121 2.68 10.59 -8.08
N THR A 122 1.43 10.60 -7.64
CA THR A 122 0.65 11.80 -7.33
C THR A 122 0.39 11.99 -5.84
N HIS A 123 0.85 11.07 -4.98
CA HIS A 123 0.63 11.14 -3.53
C HIS A 123 1.09 12.47 -2.93
N ASP A 124 2.27 12.96 -3.32
CA ASP A 124 2.85 14.19 -2.76
C ASP A 124 2.04 15.45 -3.10
N LEU A 125 1.33 15.43 -4.24
CA LEU A 125 0.45 16.52 -4.67
C LEU A 125 -0.76 16.68 -3.72
N TYR A 126 -1.03 15.66 -2.91
CA TYR A 126 -2.10 15.62 -1.94
C TYR A 126 -1.63 15.74 -0.51
N ILE A 127 -0.58 14.99 -0.20
CA ILE A 127 -0.01 14.97 1.15
C ILE A 127 0.48 16.37 1.53
N VAL A 128 1.28 17.02 0.67
CA VAL A 128 1.92 18.31 0.98
C VAL A 128 0.90 19.42 1.30
N PRO A 129 -0.01 19.80 0.39
CA PRO A 129 -0.99 20.86 0.67
C PRO A 129 -1.95 20.52 1.81
N ALA A 130 -2.29 19.25 2.05
CA ALA A 130 -3.14 18.89 3.20
C ALA A 130 -2.40 19.03 4.53
N VAL A 131 -1.14 18.61 4.59
CA VAL A 131 -0.26 18.82 5.74
C VAL A 131 -0.05 20.32 6.00
N GLU A 132 0.12 21.13 4.95
CA GLU A 132 0.21 22.60 5.03
C GLU A 132 -1.09 23.25 5.52
N ALA A 133 -2.24 22.65 5.21
CA ALA A 133 -3.54 23.05 5.73
C ALA A 133 -3.81 22.57 7.18
N GLY A 134 -2.84 21.90 7.82
CA GLY A 134 -2.98 21.36 9.18
C GLY A 134 -3.84 20.10 9.27
N ILE A 135 -4.08 19.43 8.15
CA ILE A 135 -4.90 18.22 8.06
C ILE A 135 -3.99 17.01 8.29
N ARG A 136 -4.40 16.08 9.17
CA ARG A 136 -3.67 14.81 9.31
C ARG A 136 -3.79 14.01 8.02
N VAL A 137 -2.74 13.36 7.57
CA VAL A 137 -2.77 12.57 6.33
C VAL A 137 -2.53 11.10 6.63
N LEU A 138 -3.32 10.22 6.04
CA LEU A 138 -3.08 8.79 5.93
C LEU A 138 -2.79 8.52 4.47
N THR A 139 -1.69 7.89 4.11
CA THR A 139 -1.42 7.61 2.70
C THR A 139 -1.24 6.12 2.50
N GLU A 140 -1.82 5.61 1.42
CA GLU A 140 -1.43 4.31 0.90
C GLU A 140 0.07 4.26 0.64
N LYS A 141 0.58 3.03 0.69
CA LYS A 141 1.97 2.74 0.40
C LYS A 141 2.17 2.57 -1.12
N PRO A 142 3.30 3.02 -1.67
CA PRO A 142 4.40 3.73 -1.00
C PRO A 142 4.03 5.19 -0.70
N MET A 143 4.76 5.85 0.20
CA MET A 143 4.53 7.26 0.52
C MET A 143 4.57 8.16 -0.73
N THR A 144 5.49 7.86 -1.66
CA THR A 144 5.55 8.43 -3.01
C THR A 144 6.50 7.58 -3.87
N THR A 145 7.01 8.10 -5.00
CA THR A 145 7.75 7.33 -6.03
C THR A 145 9.17 7.78 -6.30
N ASP A 146 9.57 8.97 -5.86
CA ASP A 146 10.92 9.50 -6.10
C ASP A 146 11.47 10.33 -4.93
N VAL A 147 12.77 10.59 -4.99
CA VAL A 147 13.52 11.33 -3.97
C VAL A 147 12.98 12.74 -3.77
N ALA A 148 12.73 13.47 -4.85
CA ALA A 148 12.34 14.88 -4.77
C ALA A 148 10.95 15.02 -4.12
N LYS A 149 10.01 14.15 -4.48
CA LYS A 149 8.68 14.05 -3.87
C LYS A 149 8.77 13.65 -2.39
N CYS A 150 9.61 12.68 -2.06
CA CYS A 150 9.83 12.26 -0.67
C CYS A 150 10.33 13.45 0.16
N GLN A 151 11.32 14.18 -0.35
CA GLN A 151 11.85 15.36 0.33
C GLN A 151 10.80 16.46 0.50
N ARG A 152 9.92 16.68 -0.49
CA ARG A 152 8.79 17.62 -0.34
C ARG A 152 7.90 17.27 0.85
N ILE A 153 7.50 16.00 0.96
CA ILE A 153 6.65 15.53 2.05
C ILE A 153 7.35 15.70 3.40
N LEU A 154 8.61 15.26 3.51
CA LEU A 154 9.40 15.38 4.74
C LEU A 154 9.57 16.83 5.17
N ASN A 155 9.83 17.74 4.22
CA ASN A 155 9.94 19.16 4.50
C ASN A 155 8.61 19.75 4.98
N ALA A 156 7.51 19.45 4.28
CA ALA A 156 6.18 19.95 4.66
C ALA A 156 5.81 19.51 6.09
N VAL A 157 5.99 18.24 6.42
CA VAL A 157 5.74 17.72 7.78
C VAL A 157 6.60 18.44 8.82
N LYS A 158 7.88 18.63 8.52
CA LYS A 158 8.81 19.33 9.43
C LYS A 158 8.45 20.80 9.63
N GLU A 159 8.08 21.49 8.56
CA GLU A 159 7.77 22.94 8.58
C GLU A 159 6.46 23.25 9.28
N THR A 160 5.46 22.36 9.16
CA THR A 160 4.13 22.57 9.73
C THR A 160 3.91 21.83 11.05
N ASN A 161 4.86 20.97 11.46
CA ASN A 161 4.67 19.98 12.51
C ASN A 161 3.42 19.11 12.26
N GLY A 162 3.19 18.77 10.99
CA GLY A 162 2.04 18.00 10.54
C GLY A 162 2.13 16.51 10.87
N SER A 163 1.10 15.76 10.46
CA SER A 163 1.02 14.32 10.73
C SER A 163 0.76 13.57 9.43
N VAL A 164 1.68 12.69 9.04
CA VAL A 164 1.50 11.74 7.94
C VAL A 164 1.68 10.34 8.49
N GLN A 165 0.73 9.46 8.21
CA GLN A 165 0.83 8.03 8.49
C GLN A 165 0.79 7.24 7.19
N VAL A 166 1.80 6.39 6.97
CA VAL A 166 1.84 5.49 5.82
C VAL A 166 1.19 4.16 6.21
N LEU A 167 0.26 3.69 5.38
CA LEU A 167 -0.61 2.55 5.71
C LEU A 167 0.04 1.21 5.39
N PHE A 168 1.11 0.86 6.14
CA PHE A 168 1.73 -0.47 6.10
C PHE A 168 0.92 -1.51 6.88
N ASN A 169 -0.18 -1.97 6.28
CA ASN A 169 -1.12 -2.88 6.91
C ASN A 169 -0.51 -4.21 7.42
N TYR A 170 0.59 -4.72 6.86
CA TYR A 170 1.24 -5.93 7.40
C TYR A 170 1.84 -5.70 8.79
N ARG A 171 2.19 -4.46 9.20
CA ARG A 171 2.57 -4.23 10.61
C ARG A 171 1.46 -4.68 11.57
N TYR A 172 0.20 -4.72 11.13
CA TYR A 172 -0.96 -5.06 11.95
C TYR A 172 -1.34 -6.55 11.88
N ASN A 173 -0.66 -7.37 11.07
CA ASN A 173 -0.93 -8.81 11.06
C ASN A 173 -0.29 -9.47 12.30
N PRO A 174 -1.06 -10.22 13.12
CA PRO A 174 -0.56 -10.88 14.32
C PRO A 174 0.66 -11.80 14.12
N VAL A 175 0.83 -12.41 12.94
CA VAL A 175 2.02 -13.22 12.64
C VAL A 175 3.30 -12.37 12.73
N HIS A 176 3.22 -11.10 12.32
CA HIS A 176 4.34 -10.18 12.30
C HIS A 176 4.62 -9.59 13.67
N TRP A 177 3.60 -9.48 14.53
CA TRP A 177 3.79 -9.18 15.95
C TRP A 177 4.57 -10.27 16.64
N LYS A 178 4.27 -11.54 16.36
CA LYS A 178 5.01 -12.65 16.97
C LYS A 178 6.47 -12.67 16.55
N VAL A 179 6.77 -12.38 15.28
CA VAL A 179 8.16 -12.26 14.81
C VAL A 179 8.87 -11.11 15.53
N GLU A 180 8.25 -9.95 15.64
CA GLU A 180 8.81 -8.80 16.36
C GLU A 180 9.05 -9.13 17.84
N GLU A 181 8.06 -9.70 18.52
CA GLU A 181 8.15 -10.09 19.94
C GLU A 181 9.31 -11.06 20.18
N VAL A 182 9.48 -12.07 19.33
CA VAL A 182 10.58 -13.04 19.48
C VAL A 182 11.94 -12.36 19.28
N ILE A 183 12.09 -11.49 18.27
CA ILE A 183 13.34 -10.76 18.04
C ILE A 183 13.62 -9.80 19.20
N ALA A 184 12.62 -9.01 19.60
CA ALA A 184 12.71 -8.03 20.69
C ALA A 184 12.99 -8.67 22.05
N SER A 185 12.52 -9.90 22.28
CA SER A 185 12.82 -10.67 23.50
C SER A 185 14.29 -11.06 23.65
N GLY A 186 15.09 -10.93 22.57
CA GLY A 186 16.49 -11.34 22.55
C GLY A 186 16.69 -12.85 22.40
N LYS A 187 15.65 -13.64 22.10
CA LYS A 187 15.73 -15.10 21.98
C LYS A 187 16.75 -15.58 20.94
N ILE A 188 17.03 -14.78 19.91
CA ILE A 188 18.07 -15.03 18.90
C ILE A 188 19.31 -14.12 19.04
N GLY A 189 19.36 -13.28 20.07
CA GLY A 189 20.44 -12.30 20.26
C GLY A 189 20.38 -11.14 19.26
N ASN A 190 21.53 -10.54 18.95
CA ASN A 190 21.58 -9.45 17.96
C ASN A 190 21.55 -10.01 16.55
N VAL A 191 20.57 -9.58 15.73
CA VAL A 191 20.49 -9.97 14.32
C VAL A 191 21.72 -9.51 13.56
N LYS A 192 22.38 -10.45 12.86
CA LYS A 192 23.55 -10.23 11.99
C LYS A 192 23.18 -10.28 10.52
N SER A 193 22.25 -11.14 10.14
CA SER A 193 21.78 -11.21 8.75
C SER A 193 20.32 -11.60 8.61
N VAL A 194 19.69 -11.11 7.56
CA VAL A 194 18.32 -11.45 7.14
C VAL A 194 18.36 -12.03 5.73
N HIS A 195 17.66 -13.13 5.50
CA HIS A 195 17.40 -13.67 4.17
C HIS A 195 15.91 -13.58 3.90
N PHE A 196 15.53 -12.96 2.80
CA PHE A 196 14.14 -12.69 2.49
C PHE A 196 13.83 -12.99 1.02
N GLU A 197 12.97 -13.97 0.79
CA GLU A 197 12.42 -14.30 -0.53
C GLU A 197 10.93 -13.97 -0.55
N TRP A 198 10.47 -13.21 -1.54
CA TRP A 198 9.07 -12.96 -1.81
C TRP A 198 8.66 -13.46 -3.18
N LEU A 199 7.62 -14.29 -3.22
CA LEU A 199 7.11 -14.89 -4.44
C LEU A 199 5.68 -14.43 -4.67
N LEU A 200 5.46 -13.68 -5.76
CA LEU A 200 4.13 -13.39 -6.26
C LEU A 200 3.79 -14.40 -7.32
N ASP A 201 2.57 -14.93 -7.25
CA ASP A 201 2.10 -15.86 -8.26
C ASP A 201 1.83 -15.17 -9.61
N THR A 202 1.50 -15.95 -10.63
CA THR A 202 1.19 -15.45 -11.98
C THR A 202 -0.14 -14.70 -12.10
N VAL A 203 -0.95 -14.60 -11.05
CA VAL A 203 -2.20 -13.82 -11.03
C VAL A 203 -1.92 -12.45 -10.40
N HIS A 204 -1.45 -12.43 -9.16
CA HIS A 204 -1.12 -11.21 -8.43
C HIS A 204 0.08 -10.50 -9.05
N GLY A 205 1.14 -11.23 -9.39
CA GLY A 205 2.28 -10.70 -10.12
C GLY A 205 1.85 -10.00 -11.41
N ALA A 206 1.02 -10.67 -12.21
CA ALA A 206 0.50 -10.14 -13.47
C ALA A 206 -0.39 -8.91 -13.31
N ASP A 207 -1.05 -8.70 -12.15
CA ASP A 207 -1.83 -7.49 -11.88
C ASP A 207 -0.97 -6.21 -11.89
N TYR A 208 0.33 -6.30 -11.58
CA TYR A 208 1.23 -5.15 -11.69
C TYR A 208 1.60 -4.79 -13.13
N PHE A 209 1.53 -5.75 -14.06
CA PHE A 209 1.97 -5.56 -15.45
C PHE A 209 0.83 -5.23 -16.42
N ARG A 210 -0.43 -5.22 -15.98
CA ARG A 210 -1.63 -4.91 -16.80
C ARG A 210 -2.20 -3.51 -16.58
N ARG A 211 -1.63 -2.73 -15.67
CA ARG A 211 -2.13 -1.41 -15.27
C ARG A 211 -0.98 -0.43 -15.08
N TRP A 212 -1.29 0.77 -14.58
CA TRP A 212 -0.33 1.87 -14.45
C TRP A 212 0.95 1.52 -13.66
N HIS A 213 0.91 0.47 -12.83
CA HIS A 213 2.06 0.01 -12.05
C HIS A 213 3.25 -0.40 -12.92
N ARG A 214 2.99 -0.84 -14.16
CA ARG A 214 4.00 -1.23 -15.15
C ARG A 214 4.92 -0.11 -15.61
N TYR A 215 4.57 1.13 -15.28
CA TYR A 215 5.31 2.33 -15.63
C TYR A 215 6.09 2.85 -14.42
N LYS A 216 7.43 2.81 -14.49
CA LYS A 216 8.32 3.16 -13.39
C LYS A 216 8.17 4.62 -12.96
N ASP A 217 7.80 5.52 -13.88
CA ASP A 217 7.49 6.93 -13.58
C ASP A 217 6.18 7.11 -12.79
N ARG A 218 5.30 6.11 -12.78
CA ARG A 218 4.03 6.13 -12.03
C ARG A 218 4.08 5.39 -10.70
N SER A 219 4.89 4.33 -10.59
CA SER A 219 4.95 3.45 -9.41
C SER A 219 6.29 3.42 -8.68
N GLY A 220 7.36 3.94 -9.30
CA GLY A 220 8.73 3.68 -8.86
C GLY A 220 9.19 2.24 -9.10
N GLY A 221 8.39 1.40 -9.77
CA GLY A 221 8.65 -0.03 -9.94
C GLY A 221 8.36 -0.86 -8.69
N LEU A 222 8.42 -2.18 -8.81
CA LEU A 222 8.01 -3.09 -7.72
C LEU A 222 8.89 -2.96 -6.48
N MET A 223 10.16 -2.58 -6.63
CA MET A 223 11.04 -2.30 -5.49
C MET A 223 10.54 -1.15 -4.61
N VAL A 224 9.80 -0.17 -5.18
CA VAL A 224 9.21 0.94 -4.43
C VAL A 224 7.74 0.66 -4.11
N HIS A 225 6.93 0.25 -5.09
CA HIS A 225 5.50 0.06 -4.90
C HIS A 225 5.15 -1.15 -4.00
N LYS A 226 5.77 -2.30 -4.28
CA LYS A 226 5.45 -3.57 -3.61
C LYS A 226 6.41 -3.81 -2.44
N SER A 227 7.71 -3.77 -2.71
CA SER A 227 8.73 -4.13 -1.73
C SER A 227 8.93 -3.08 -0.63
N SER A 228 8.41 -1.85 -0.75
CA SER A 228 8.38 -0.92 0.39
C SER A 228 7.68 -1.52 1.61
N HIS A 229 6.64 -2.33 1.38
CA HIS A 229 5.97 -3.10 2.43
C HIS A 229 6.93 -4.08 3.13
N HIS A 230 7.72 -4.79 2.34
CA HIS A 230 8.65 -5.79 2.82
C HIS A 230 9.84 -5.16 3.56
N PHE A 231 10.36 -4.06 3.03
CA PHE A 231 11.45 -3.31 3.65
C PHE A 231 11.01 -2.64 4.94
N ASP A 232 9.78 -2.13 4.99
CA ASP A 232 9.15 -1.66 6.21
C ASP A 232 9.10 -2.75 7.29
N LEU A 233 8.62 -3.95 6.95
CA LEU A 233 8.59 -5.08 7.87
C LEU A 233 9.97 -5.44 8.43
N VAL A 234 11.00 -5.47 7.58
CA VAL A 234 12.36 -5.75 8.07
C VAL A 234 12.85 -4.63 8.99
N ASN A 235 12.70 -3.36 8.59
CA ASN A 235 13.05 -2.21 9.43
C ASN A 235 12.32 -2.27 10.79
N PHE A 236 11.06 -2.70 10.78
CA PHE A 236 10.24 -2.93 11.95
C PHE A 236 10.79 -4.07 12.81
N TRP A 237 10.92 -5.29 12.30
CA TRP A 237 11.37 -6.45 13.07
C TRP A 237 12.74 -6.30 13.72
N ILE A 238 13.71 -5.72 13.01
CA ILE A 238 15.08 -5.59 13.52
C ILE A 238 15.38 -4.22 14.13
N ASN A 239 14.38 -3.34 14.17
CA ASN A 239 14.46 -1.96 14.66
C ASN A 239 15.73 -1.22 14.16
N ALA A 240 15.97 -1.28 12.85
CA ALA A 240 17.18 -0.76 12.22
C ALA A 240 16.86 0.06 10.98
N LYS A 241 17.78 0.97 10.64
CA LYS A 241 17.66 1.85 9.47
C LYS A 241 18.58 1.36 8.36
N PRO A 242 18.09 1.21 7.12
CA PRO A 242 18.95 0.84 5.99
C PRO A 242 19.94 1.98 5.68
N LYS A 243 21.13 1.63 5.21
CA LYS A 243 22.24 2.56 4.93
C LYS A 243 22.79 2.44 3.52
N GLU A 244 22.99 1.23 3.03
CA GLU A 244 23.59 0.97 1.72
C GLU A 244 22.80 -0.10 1.00
N VAL A 245 22.63 0.06 -0.32
CA VAL A 245 21.92 -0.89 -1.18
C VAL A 245 22.73 -1.14 -2.45
N PHE A 246 22.85 -2.41 -2.82
CA PHE A 246 23.31 -2.84 -4.13
C PHE A 246 22.31 -3.82 -4.71
N GLY A 247 22.03 -3.76 -6.00
CA GLY A 247 21.00 -4.62 -6.58
C GLY A 247 21.15 -4.91 -8.06
N MET A 248 20.43 -5.94 -8.48
CA MET A 248 20.24 -6.30 -9.88
C MET A 248 18.75 -6.56 -10.11
N GLY A 249 18.22 -6.10 -11.24
CA GLY A 249 16.83 -6.28 -11.61
C GLY A 249 16.66 -6.36 -13.12
N GLN A 250 15.66 -7.11 -13.57
CA GLN A 250 15.35 -7.28 -14.98
C GLN A 250 13.86 -7.55 -15.19
N LEU A 251 13.39 -7.28 -16.41
CA LEU A 251 12.14 -7.82 -16.93
C LEU A 251 12.46 -9.18 -17.60
N ALA A 252 12.24 -10.27 -16.87
CA ALA A 252 12.61 -11.64 -17.22
C ALA A 252 11.44 -12.49 -17.76
N PHE A 253 10.21 -12.25 -17.32
CA PHE A 253 9.04 -13.08 -17.64
C PHE A 253 7.98 -12.33 -18.46
N TYR A 254 7.54 -11.17 -17.98
CA TYR A 254 6.57 -10.31 -18.65
C TYR A 254 7.20 -9.50 -19.79
N GLY A 255 6.36 -8.78 -20.53
CA GLY A 255 6.77 -7.97 -21.67
C GLY A 255 6.94 -8.74 -22.98
N ASP A 256 6.82 -8.02 -24.09
CA ASP A 256 6.70 -8.60 -25.44
C ASP A 256 7.82 -9.59 -25.79
N LYS A 257 9.08 -9.19 -25.57
CA LYS A 257 10.24 -10.03 -25.87
C LYS A 257 10.21 -11.36 -25.11
N ASN A 258 9.88 -11.34 -23.82
CA ASN A 258 9.87 -12.54 -22.98
C ASN A 258 8.61 -13.38 -23.22
N GLY A 259 7.47 -12.73 -23.43
CA GLY A 259 6.21 -13.39 -23.81
C GLY A 259 6.33 -14.14 -25.14
N LYS A 260 6.98 -13.55 -26.15
CA LYS A 260 7.26 -14.22 -27.44
C LYS A 260 8.21 -15.40 -27.28
N LYS A 261 9.29 -15.21 -26.50
CA LYS A 261 10.28 -16.28 -26.23
C LYS A 261 9.66 -17.49 -25.51
N SER A 262 8.72 -17.24 -24.59
CA SER A 262 8.06 -18.27 -23.78
C SER A 262 6.79 -18.85 -24.43
N GLY A 263 6.23 -18.19 -25.45
CA GLY A 263 4.97 -18.59 -26.08
C GLY A 263 3.70 -18.10 -25.36
N TRP A 264 3.85 -17.27 -24.33
CA TRP A 264 2.72 -16.68 -23.59
C TRP A 264 2.12 -15.46 -24.25
N ALA A 265 2.88 -14.73 -25.06
CA ALA A 265 2.37 -13.53 -25.72
C ALA A 265 1.13 -13.84 -26.59
N ARG A 266 0.16 -12.93 -26.55
CA ARG A 266 -1.03 -12.89 -27.39
C ARG A 266 -1.12 -11.52 -28.03
N ASP A 267 -1.65 -11.45 -29.24
CA ASP A 267 -1.76 -10.21 -30.00
C ASP A 267 -3.04 -9.47 -29.63
N TYR A 268 -2.96 -8.64 -28.59
CA TYR A 268 -4.01 -7.70 -28.21
C TYR A 268 -3.45 -6.57 -27.34
N TYR A 269 -4.08 -5.40 -27.39
CA TYR A 269 -3.75 -4.27 -26.52
C TYR A 269 -4.32 -4.45 -25.10
N ARG A 270 -5.61 -4.79 -25.01
CA ARG A 270 -6.33 -5.06 -23.76
C ARG A 270 -7.33 -6.22 -23.93
N ALA A 271 -7.77 -6.80 -22.82
CA ALA A 271 -8.63 -7.98 -22.82
C ALA A 271 -10.07 -7.69 -23.29
N ARG A 272 -10.64 -6.55 -22.89
CA ARG A 272 -11.96 -6.09 -23.33
C ARG A 272 -12.02 -5.94 -24.84
N GLY A 273 -13.02 -6.59 -25.45
CA GLY A 273 -13.21 -6.59 -26.90
C GLY A 273 -12.24 -7.46 -27.69
N SER A 274 -11.33 -8.19 -27.04
CA SER A 274 -10.36 -9.08 -27.70
C SER A 274 -10.80 -10.54 -27.65
N GLU A 275 -10.86 -11.19 -28.82
CA GLU A 275 -11.04 -12.64 -28.91
C GLU A 275 -9.80 -13.40 -28.44
N ALA A 276 -8.60 -12.88 -28.78
CA ALA A 276 -7.32 -13.49 -28.40
C ALA A 276 -7.12 -13.55 -26.87
N ALA A 277 -7.75 -12.63 -26.12
CA ALA A 277 -7.69 -12.62 -24.66
C ALA A 277 -8.61 -13.66 -24.00
N SER A 278 -9.60 -14.22 -24.71
CA SER A 278 -10.60 -15.13 -24.11
C SER A 278 -10.02 -16.44 -23.55
N THR A 279 -8.86 -16.84 -24.06
CA THR A 279 -8.13 -18.05 -23.63
C THR A 279 -6.77 -17.73 -23.02
N ASP A 280 -6.46 -16.44 -22.84
CA ASP A 280 -5.21 -16.02 -22.22
C ASP A 280 -5.32 -16.18 -20.70
N PRO A 281 -4.52 -17.05 -20.06
CA PRO A 281 -4.57 -17.25 -18.61
C PRO A 281 -4.14 -16.01 -17.81
N PHE A 282 -3.53 -15.01 -18.47
CA PHE A 282 -3.16 -13.74 -17.87
C PHE A 282 -4.18 -12.64 -18.14
N ALA A 283 -5.21 -12.83 -18.96
CA ALA A 283 -6.23 -11.80 -19.17
C ALA A 283 -7.09 -11.59 -17.90
N ILE A 284 -7.63 -10.38 -17.76
CA ILE A 284 -8.68 -10.06 -16.78
C ILE A 284 -9.89 -9.55 -17.56
N HIS A 285 -11.06 -10.09 -17.24
CA HIS A 285 -12.31 -9.70 -17.88
C HIS A 285 -13.13 -8.88 -16.89
N LEU A 286 -12.98 -7.56 -16.95
CA LEU A 286 -13.60 -6.65 -15.98
C LEU A 286 -15.13 -6.76 -15.97
N GLU A 287 -15.73 -7.13 -17.09
CA GLU A 287 -17.17 -7.29 -17.25
C GLU A 287 -17.76 -8.47 -16.47
N ASP A 288 -16.92 -9.44 -16.10
CA ASP A 288 -17.36 -10.62 -15.35
C ASP A 288 -17.58 -10.31 -13.86
N GLU A 289 -17.05 -9.17 -13.38
CA GLU A 289 -17.18 -8.73 -11.98
C GLU A 289 -17.89 -7.36 -11.89
N PRO A 290 -19.12 -7.29 -11.35
CA PRO A 290 -19.89 -6.03 -11.31
C PRO A 290 -19.17 -4.85 -10.66
N SER A 291 -18.40 -5.08 -9.60
CA SER A 291 -17.64 -4.03 -8.90
C SER A 291 -16.49 -3.50 -9.73
N LEU A 292 -15.71 -4.39 -10.36
CA LEU A 292 -14.60 -4.01 -11.25
C LEU A 292 -15.11 -3.35 -12.52
N LYS A 293 -16.23 -3.84 -13.08
CA LYS A 293 -16.89 -3.22 -14.22
C LYS A 293 -17.29 -1.78 -13.90
N ALA A 294 -17.98 -1.56 -12.78
CA ALA A 294 -18.47 -0.23 -12.41
C ALA A 294 -17.33 0.76 -12.12
N LEU A 295 -16.24 0.33 -11.47
CA LEU A 295 -15.11 1.19 -11.13
C LEU A 295 -14.16 1.46 -12.30
N TYR A 296 -14.08 0.55 -13.28
CA TYR A 296 -13.07 0.63 -14.33
C TYR A 296 -13.67 0.60 -15.73
N ALA A 297 -14.33 -0.49 -16.13
CA ALA A 297 -14.82 -0.65 -17.50
C ALA A 297 -15.89 0.40 -17.88
N ASP A 298 -16.77 0.77 -16.96
CA ASP A 298 -17.82 1.77 -17.21
C ASP A 298 -17.30 3.21 -17.07
N ALA A 299 -16.14 3.37 -16.42
CA ALA A 299 -15.58 4.67 -16.05
C ALA A 299 -14.47 5.14 -17.00
N GLU A 300 -13.94 4.27 -17.87
CA GLU A 300 -12.71 4.51 -18.64
C GLU A 300 -12.81 5.61 -19.70
N GLU A 301 -14.01 5.96 -20.18
CA GLU A 301 -14.19 7.08 -21.14
C GLU A 301 -13.84 8.44 -20.51
N LEU A 302 -13.88 8.56 -19.18
CA LEU A 302 -13.61 9.82 -18.48
C LEU A 302 -12.12 10.09 -18.24
N ASP A 303 -11.30 9.06 -18.12
CA ASP A 303 -9.87 9.20 -17.77
C ASP A 303 -8.91 8.42 -18.67
N GLY A 304 -9.42 7.60 -19.59
CA GLY A 304 -8.63 6.73 -20.46
C GLY A 304 -7.89 5.61 -19.72
N TYR A 305 -8.27 5.30 -18.47
CA TYR A 305 -7.58 4.29 -17.68
C TYR A 305 -8.09 2.88 -17.99
N HIS A 306 -7.25 2.09 -18.65
CA HIS A 306 -7.50 0.68 -18.90
C HIS A 306 -6.78 -0.20 -17.86
N ARG A 307 -7.55 -1.00 -17.11
CA ARG A 307 -7.04 -1.90 -16.06
C ARG A 307 -6.69 -3.30 -16.57
N ASP A 308 -7.13 -3.62 -17.78
CA ASP A 308 -7.08 -4.95 -18.41
C ASP A 308 -6.08 -5.03 -19.58
N MET A 309 -4.98 -4.27 -19.51
CA MET A 309 -3.97 -4.27 -20.58
C MET A 309 -3.21 -5.60 -20.63
N ASN A 310 -2.64 -5.90 -21.79
CA ASN A 310 -1.83 -7.09 -22.00
C ASN A 310 -0.52 -7.04 -21.19
N VAL A 311 -0.27 -8.06 -20.37
CA VAL A 311 0.94 -8.16 -19.53
C VAL A 311 2.22 -8.48 -20.34
N PHE A 312 2.08 -8.86 -21.60
CA PHE A 312 3.17 -9.09 -22.55
C PHE A 312 3.28 -7.98 -23.61
N ALA A 313 2.89 -6.74 -23.27
CA ALA A 313 3.09 -5.58 -24.15
C ALA A 313 4.56 -5.10 -24.14
N ASP A 314 4.93 -4.23 -25.07
CA ASP A 314 6.28 -3.70 -25.25
C ASP A 314 6.58 -2.41 -24.48
N ASP A 315 5.60 -1.88 -23.76
CA ASP A 315 5.66 -0.61 -23.01
C ASP A 315 5.94 -0.79 -21.50
N ILE A 316 6.30 -2.00 -21.05
CA ILE A 316 6.67 -2.26 -19.65
C ILE A 316 8.04 -1.67 -19.35
N THR A 317 8.13 -0.89 -18.26
CA THR A 317 9.37 -0.21 -17.85
C THR A 317 9.87 -0.61 -16.46
N ILE A 318 9.21 -1.58 -15.83
CA ILE A 318 9.56 -2.11 -14.51
C ILE A 318 10.15 -3.51 -14.63
N GLU A 319 10.80 -3.95 -13.56
CA GLU A 319 11.36 -5.29 -13.41
C GLU A 319 10.33 -6.26 -12.80
N ASP A 320 10.52 -7.56 -13.03
CA ASP A 320 9.71 -8.66 -12.47
C ASP A 320 10.54 -9.74 -11.75
N ASP A 321 11.87 -9.66 -11.86
CA ASP A 321 12.87 -10.43 -11.13
C ASP A 321 13.93 -9.49 -10.58
N MET A 322 14.03 -9.39 -9.25
CA MET A 322 14.94 -8.42 -8.63
C MET A 322 15.58 -8.95 -7.35
N SER A 323 16.89 -8.74 -7.23
CA SER A 323 17.71 -9.07 -6.05
C SER A 323 18.37 -7.82 -5.47
N VAL A 324 18.38 -7.66 -4.14
CA VAL A 324 19.15 -6.60 -3.47
C VAL A 324 19.90 -7.10 -2.25
N LEU A 325 21.05 -6.47 -1.99
CA LEU A 325 21.81 -6.53 -0.75
C LEU A 325 21.64 -5.20 -0.01
N VAL A 326 21.28 -5.26 1.26
CA VAL A 326 21.09 -4.08 2.12
C VAL A 326 21.99 -4.16 3.33
N ARG A 327 22.68 -3.07 3.67
CA ARG A 327 23.38 -2.90 4.96
C ARG A 327 22.59 -1.96 5.85
N TYR A 328 22.45 -2.33 7.13
CA TYR A 328 21.77 -1.53 8.14
C TYR A 328 22.76 -0.79 9.05
N ASN A 329 22.28 0.26 9.73
CA ASN A 329 23.05 1.04 10.69
C ASN A 329 23.58 0.23 11.89
N THR A 330 22.96 -0.89 12.22
CA THR A 330 23.40 -1.84 13.25
C THR A 330 24.55 -2.75 12.80
N GLY A 331 24.91 -2.71 11.51
CA GLY A 331 25.85 -3.63 10.88
C GLY A 331 25.21 -4.90 10.32
N ALA A 332 23.92 -5.16 10.61
CA ALA A 332 23.18 -6.26 10.02
C ALA A 332 23.08 -6.12 8.49
N THR A 333 23.01 -7.25 7.79
CA THR A 333 22.84 -7.27 6.32
C THR A 333 21.61 -8.05 5.90
N MET A 334 20.93 -7.64 4.83
CA MET A 334 19.82 -8.39 4.24
C MET A 334 20.15 -8.81 2.81
N THR A 335 19.84 -10.05 2.45
CA THR A 335 19.65 -10.49 1.06
C THR A 335 18.16 -10.56 0.78
N TYR A 336 17.69 -9.88 -0.25
CA TYR A 336 16.28 -9.86 -0.64
C TYR A 336 16.10 -10.27 -2.10
N HIS A 337 15.11 -11.09 -2.41
CA HIS A 337 14.69 -11.42 -3.77
C HIS A 337 13.17 -11.31 -3.93
N LEU A 338 12.72 -10.71 -5.03
CA LEU A 338 11.33 -10.71 -5.46
C LEU A 338 11.23 -11.42 -6.82
N THR A 339 10.36 -12.43 -6.90
CA THR A 339 9.93 -13.05 -8.15
C THR A 339 8.45 -12.75 -8.38
N ALA A 340 8.09 -12.11 -9.49
CA ALA A 340 6.71 -11.72 -9.78
C ALA A 340 5.93 -12.72 -10.67
N TYR A 341 6.44 -13.93 -10.85
CA TYR A 341 5.90 -14.93 -11.80
C TYR A 341 6.00 -16.36 -11.27
N SER A 342 5.90 -16.53 -9.95
CA SER A 342 5.96 -17.82 -9.27
C SER A 342 4.70 -18.68 -9.55
N PRO A 343 4.78 -20.02 -9.49
CA PRO A 343 3.59 -20.86 -9.53
C PRO A 343 2.73 -20.83 -8.24
N TRP A 344 3.26 -20.22 -7.17
CA TRP A 344 2.62 -20.11 -5.85
C TRP A 344 2.94 -18.76 -5.22
N GLU A 345 2.11 -18.31 -4.27
CA GLU A 345 2.25 -17.03 -3.60
C GLU A 345 2.58 -17.18 -2.12
N GLY A 346 3.58 -16.42 -1.68
CA GLY A 346 4.02 -16.39 -0.29
C GLY A 346 5.46 -15.93 -0.15
N TYR A 347 6.04 -16.13 1.02
CA TYR A 347 7.38 -15.63 1.31
C TYR A 347 8.04 -16.38 2.47
N ARG A 348 9.36 -16.24 2.52
CA ARG A 348 10.22 -16.78 3.57
C ARG A 348 11.15 -15.71 4.09
N VAL A 349 11.24 -15.60 5.40
CA VAL A 349 12.16 -14.67 6.07
C VAL A 349 12.93 -15.41 7.14
N MET A 350 14.25 -15.30 7.11
CA MET A 350 15.12 -15.96 8.08
C MET A 350 16.11 -14.98 8.67
N PHE A 351 16.18 -14.95 10.01
CA PHE A 351 17.00 -14.04 10.78
C PHE A 351 18.08 -14.85 11.49
N ASN A 352 19.34 -14.55 11.24
CA ASN A 352 20.46 -15.12 11.98
C ASN A 352 20.92 -14.09 13.01
N GLY A 353 20.80 -14.43 14.29
CA GLY A 353 21.40 -13.65 15.36
C GLY A 353 22.58 -14.37 16.01
N ASP A 354 23.24 -13.71 16.97
CA ASP A 354 24.39 -14.26 17.67
C ASP A 354 24.04 -15.26 18.79
N GLN A 355 22.75 -15.52 19.04
CA GLN A 355 22.28 -16.55 19.98
C GLN A 355 21.33 -17.59 19.34
N GLY A 356 20.93 -17.41 18.08
CA GLY A 356 20.03 -18.35 17.41
C GLY A 356 19.53 -17.86 16.06
N ARG A 357 18.50 -18.55 15.56
CA ARG A 357 17.86 -18.29 14.28
C ARG A 357 16.35 -18.31 14.40
N LEU A 358 15.69 -17.37 13.73
CA LEU A 358 14.24 -17.34 13.54
C LEU A 358 13.94 -17.56 12.06
N GLU A 359 12.94 -18.38 11.75
CA GLU A 359 12.41 -18.55 10.39
C GLU A 359 10.90 -18.33 10.39
N LEU A 360 10.42 -17.53 9.43
CA LEU A 360 9.02 -17.36 9.07
C LEU A 360 8.83 -17.90 7.64
N GLU A 361 7.87 -18.78 7.46
CA GLU A 361 7.36 -19.20 6.14
C GLU A 361 5.86 -18.91 6.08
N VAL A 362 5.42 -18.23 5.03
CA VAL A 362 4.02 -17.94 4.76
C VAL A 362 3.67 -18.45 3.38
N VAL A 363 2.68 -19.32 3.29
CA VAL A 363 2.12 -19.79 2.02
C VAL A 363 0.70 -19.25 1.87
N GLU A 364 0.57 -18.15 1.15
CA GLU A 364 -0.73 -17.48 0.93
C GLU A 364 -1.57 -18.24 -0.09
N SER A 365 -0.93 -18.77 -1.14
CA SER A 365 -1.57 -19.69 -2.09
C SER A 365 -0.55 -20.74 -2.54
N SER A 366 -0.87 -22.01 -2.34
CA SER A 366 0.01 -23.13 -2.71
C SER A 366 0.06 -23.41 -4.22
N LYS A 367 -0.94 -22.92 -4.98
CA LYS A 367 -1.02 -23.03 -6.44
C LYS A 367 -2.06 -22.06 -6.98
N ARG A 368 -1.84 -21.60 -8.22
CA ARG A 368 -2.87 -20.89 -8.99
C ARG A 368 -3.45 -21.68 -10.15
N THR A 369 -4.75 -21.46 -10.34
CA THR A 369 -5.51 -21.93 -11.49
C THR A 369 -5.95 -20.70 -12.28
N PRO A 370 -5.72 -20.62 -13.60
CA PRO A 370 -6.22 -19.53 -14.42
C PRO A 370 -7.74 -19.39 -14.35
N VAL A 371 -8.25 -18.16 -14.34
CA VAL A 371 -9.68 -17.87 -14.39
C VAL A 371 -10.08 -17.68 -15.86
N PRO A 372 -10.91 -18.56 -16.45
CA PRO A 372 -11.41 -18.37 -17.80
C PRO A 372 -12.44 -17.23 -17.85
N LYS A 373 -12.68 -16.68 -19.04
CA LYS A 373 -13.77 -15.73 -19.28
C LYS A 373 -15.12 -16.30 -18.82
N GLY A 374 -15.87 -15.51 -18.04
CA GLY A 374 -17.12 -15.89 -17.38
C GLY A 374 -16.94 -16.66 -16.07
N GLY A 375 -15.71 -16.87 -15.61
CA GLY A 375 -15.40 -17.45 -14.29
C GLY A 375 -15.43 -16.40 -13.17
N ALA A 376 -15.56 -16.85 -11.92
CA ALA A 376 -15.46 -15.97 -10.75
C ALA A 376 -14.03 -15.41 -10.63
N ALA A 377 -13.88 -14.11 -10.41
CA ALA A 377 -12.59 -13.42 -10.29
C ALA A 377 -11.87 -13.68 -8.95
N ASP A 378 -11.86 -14.92 -8.49
CA ASP A 378 -11.31 -15.27 -7.19
C ASP A 378 -9.80 -14.94 -7.11
N GLY A 379 -9.46 -14.05 -6.18
CA GLY A 379 -8.10 -13.60 -5.95
C GLY A 379 -7.56 -12.60 -6.98
N ILE A 380 -8.42 -11.97 -7.79
CA ILE A 380 -8.07 -10.78 -8.60
C ILE A 380 -7.88 -9.56 -7.70
N THR A 381 -8.73 -9.41 -6.68
CA THR A 381 -8.54 -8.43 -5.60
C THR A 381 -7.75 -9.09 -4.48
N HIS A 382 -6.46 -8.79 -4.37
CA HIS A 382 -5.60 -9.35 -3.34
C HIS A 382 -5.86 -8.68 -1.98
N GLY A 383 -5.91 -9.48 -0.90
CA GLY A 383 -5.96 -9.01 0.48
C GLY A 383 -7.35 -8.90 1.12
N GLU A 384 -8.45 -8.96 0.37
CA GLU A 384 -9.81 -8.90 0.94
C GLU A 384 -10.32 -10.25 1.47
N LYS A 385 -9.90 -11.36 0.85
CA LYS A 385 -10.28 -12.73 1.20
C LYS A 385 -9.05 -13.63 1.13
N GLU A 386 -9.10 -14.76 1.83
CA GLU A 386 -8.10 -15.82 1.64
C GLU A 386 -8.01 -16.22 0.18
N LEU A 387 -6.79 -16.39 -0.33
CA LEU A 387 -6.57 -16.84 -1.69
C LEU A 387 -7.02 -18.29 -1.84
N PRO A 388 -7.48 -18.70 -3.04
CA PRO A 388 -7.72 -20.11 -3.33
C PRO A 388 -6.48 -20.97 -3.06
N ASN A 389 -6.69 -22.19 -2.57
CA ASN A 389 -5.63 -23.13 -2.21
C ASN A 389 -4.68 -22.57 -1.13
N SER A 390 -5.23 -21.91 -0.12
CA SER A 390 -4.47 -21.36 1.01
C SER A 390 -3.53 -22.40 1.61
N GLY A 391 -2.31 -21.96 1.92
CA GLY A 391 -1.30 -22.78 2.55
C GLY A 391 -1.21 -22.54 4.05
N ASN A 392 -0.08 -22.92 4.63
CA ASN A 392 0.19 -22.80 6.06
C ASN A 392 1.26 -21.75 6.33
N THR A 393 1.19 -21.18 7.53
CA THR A 393 2.18 -20.24 8.05
C THR A 393 2.90 -20.86 9.23
N HIS A 394 4.24 -20.80 9.24
CA HIS A 394 5.08 -21.39 10.28
C HIS A 394 6.09 -20.37 10.79
N ILE A 395 6.20 -20.26 12.11
CA ILE A 395 7.30 -19.57 12.79
C ILE A 395 8.10 -20.62 13.55
N THR A 396 9.41 -20.63 13.36
CA THR A 396 10.30 -21.50 14.13
C THR A 396 11.49 -20.75 14.68
N VAL A 397 11.97 -21.17 15.84
CA VAL A 397 13.16 -20.60 16.48
C VAL A 397 14.09 -21.74 16.90
N GLN A 398 15.38 -21.52 16.72
CA GLN A 398 16.40 -22.45 17.19
C GLN A 398 17.54 -21.65 17.83
N SER A 399 17.85 -21.93 19.09
CA SER A 399 19.07 -21.40 19.72
C SER A 399 20.30 -22.15 19.20
N LEU A 400 21.50 -21.57 19.33
CA LEU A 400 22.72 -22.16 18.75
C LEU A 400 22.98 -23.63 19.14
N TRP A 401 22.57 -24.03 20.34
CA TRP A 401 22.80 -25.37 20.88
C TRP A 401 21.51 -26.10 21.28
N GLY A 402 20.35 -25.54 20.93
CA GLY A 402 19.04 -26.10 21.28
C GLY A 402 18.34 -26.75 20.11
N ASP A 403 17.24 -27.43 20.44
CA ASP A 403 16.32 -27.99 19.45
C ASP A 403 15.53 -26.87 18.76
N ARG A 404 15.03 -27.17 17.55
CA ARG A 404 14.12 -26.30 16.82
C ARG A 404 12.74 -26.34 17.47
N GLU A 405 12.21 -25.16 17.77
CA GLU A 405 10.88 -24.99 18.39
C GLU A 405 9.93 -24.32 17.40
N ASN A 406 8.69 -24.80 17.33
CA ASN A 406 7.59 -24.09 16.66
C ASN A 406 7.04 -23.02 17.60
N ILE A 407 6.88 -21.80 17.09
CA ILE A 407 6.33 -20.69 17.87
C ILE A 407 4.85 -20.52 17.50
N PRO A 408 3.92 -20.76 18.45
CA PRO A 408 2.52 -20.50 18.20
C PRO A 408 2.25 -18.98 18.10
N PHE A 409 1.29 -18.62 17.27
CA PHE A 409 0.80 -17.26 17.12
C PHE A 409 -0.71 -17.29 16.91
N GLU A 410 -1.37 -16.18 17.19
CA GLU A 410 -2.80 -16.01 16.94
C GLU A 410 -3.02 -15.62 15.46
N THR A 411 -4.09 -16.12 14.85
CA THR A 411 -4.54 -15.69 13.53
C THR A 411 -5.73 -14.75 13.69
N GLY A 412 -5.67 -13.54 13.13
CA GLY A 412 -6.82 -12.65 13.08
C GLY A 412 -7.83 -13.08 12.01
N VAL A 413 -9.05 -12.57 12.12
CA VAL A 413 -10.13 -12.78 11.12
C VAL A 413 -10.19 -11.55 10.21
N GLY A 414 -10.23 -11.75 8.90
CA GLY A 414 -10.37 -10.68 7.90
C GLY A 414 -9.15 -10.50 6.99
N GLY A 415 -9.13 -9.39 6.24
CA GLY A 415 -8.08 -9.09 5.26
C GLY A 415 -6.68 -9.08 5.87
N HIS A 416 -5.72 -9.67 5.14
CA HIS A 416 -4.32 -9.83 5.58
C HIS A 416 -4.18 -10.47 6.98
N GLY A 417 -4.98 -11.50 7.28
CA GLY A 417 -4.95 -12.20 8.57
C GLY A 417 -5.48 -11.37 9.74
N GLY A 418 -6.42 -10.45 9.47
CA GLY A 418 -7.01 -9.53 10.45
C GLY A 418 -6.25 -8.21 10.64
N GLY A 419 -5.15 -7.99 9.92
CA GLY A 419 -4.35 -6.77 10.04
C GLY A 419 -5.08 -5.51 9.59
N ASP A 420 -5.94 -5.60 8.57
CA ASP A 420 -6.70 -4.44 8.11
C ASP A 420 -7.67 -3.94 9.19
N GLU A 421 -8.37 -4.84 9.89
CA GLU A 421 -9.28 -4.47 10.98
C GLU A 421 -8.53 -3.82 12.15
N ALA A 422 -7.39 -4.38 12.57
CA ALA A 422 -6.58 -3.81 13.65
C ALA A 422 -6.02 -2.42 13.27
N MET A 423 -5.64 -2.23 12.01
CA MET A 423 -5.24 -0.92 11.48
C MET A 423 -6.41 0.07 11.50
N LEU A 424 -7.59 -0.33 11.01
CA LEU A 424 -8.77 0.52 10.98
C LEU A 424 -9.27 0.88 12.38
N ASP A 425 -9.17 -0.03 13.35
CA ASP A 425 -9.46 0.24 14.77
C ASP A 425 -8.51 1.28 15.36
N GLN A 426 -7.22 1.21 15.02
CA GLN A 426 -6.25 2.22 15.47
C GLN A 426 -6.53 3.59 14.83
N ILE A 427 -6.92 3.62 13.57
CA ILE A 427 -7.12 4.87 12.82
C ILE A 427 -8.46 5.55 13.16
N PHE A 428 -9.55 4.78 13.17
CA PHE A 428 -10.92 5.30 13.28
C PHE A 428 -11.60 4.96 14.61
N GLY A 429 -10.92 4.23 15.49
CA GLY A 429 -11.51 3.65 16.70
C GLY A 429 -12.24 2.34 16.43
N PRO A 430 -12.63 1.59 17.47
CA PRO A 430 -13.38 0.35 17.30
C PRO A 430 -14.79 0.60 16.75
N ARG A 431 -15.35 -0.43 16.12
CA ARG A 431 -16.78 -0.43 15.73
C ARG A 431 -17.69 -0.27 16.94
N PRO A 432 -18.90 0.30 16.77
CA PRO A 432 -19.89 0.34 17.84
C PRO A 432 -20.11 -1.04 18.48
N GLY A 433 -20.03 -1.09 19.81
CA GLY A 433 -20.20 -2.32 20.59
C GLY A 433 -19.02 -3.30 20.57
N HIS A 434 -17.88 -2.94 19.97
CA HIS A 434 -16.67 -3.76 19.92
C HIS A 434 -15.54 -3.12 20.74
N GLU A 435 -14.66 -3.95 21.30
CA GLU A 435 -13.38 -3.48 21.84
C GLU A 435 -12.38 -3.28 20.69
N ALA A 436 -11.45 -2.34 20.87
CA ALA A 436 -10.35 -2.17 19.92
C ALA A 436 -9.50 -3.44 19.86
N SER A 437 -9.08 -3.81 18.65
CA SER A 437 -8.14 -4.90 18.43
C SER A 437 -6.93 -4.77 19.35
N LYS A 438 -6.70 -5.79 20.19
CA LYS A 438 -5.54 -5.82 21.09
C LYS A 438 -4.31 -6.14 20.27
N THR A 439 -3.30 -5.29 20.36
CA THR A 439 -2.04 -5.49 19.66
C THR A 439 -0.94 -5.85 20.66
N ALA A 440 -0.14 -6.86 20.35
CA ALA A 440 0.97 -7.29 21.22
C ALA A 440 2.19 -6.36 21.13
N VAL A 441 2.21 -5.46 20.14
CA VAL A 441 3.31 -4.53 19.84
C VAL A 441 2.79 -3.10 19.82
N GLU A 442 3.58 -2.16 20.33
CA GLU A 442 3.23 -0.75 20.45
C GLU A 442 3.60 0.07 19.19
N ARG A 443 4.67 -0.29 18.48
CA ARG A 443 5.22 0.47 17.33
C ARG A 443 4.57 0.10 15.98
N LEU A 444 3.24 0.11 15.92
CA LEU A 444 2.52 -0.29 14.71
C LEU A 444 2.31 0.83 13.70
N SER A 445 2.06 2.05 14.18
CA SER A 445 1.87 3.19 13.28
C SER A 445 3.19 3.56 12.63
N ALA A 446 3.17 3.71 11.30
CA ALA A 446 4.32 4.12 10.51
C ALA A 446 4.16 5.58 10.08
N ASN A 447 5.10 6.43 10.45
CA ASN A 447 5.07 7.85 10.08
C ASN A 447 5.78 8.12 8.72
N GLU A 448 5.97 9.39 8.38
CA GLU A 448 6.69 9.79 7.17
C GLU A 448 8.15 9.32 7.13
N ILE A 449 8.81 9.18 8.28
CA ILE A 449 10.19 8.67 8.37
C ILE A 449 10.23 7.17 8.10
N ASP A 450 9.31 6.40 8.69
CA ASP A 450 9.15 4.97 8.37
C ASP A 450 8.88 4.78 6.87
N GLY A 451 7.95 5.58 6.32
CA GLY A 451 7.63 5.63 4.89
C GLY A 451 8.85 5.91 4.01
N ALA A 452 9.63 6.94 4.37
CA ALA A 452 10.84 7.31 3.65
C ALA A 452 11.91 6.21 3.70
N LEU A 453 12.17 5.62 4.87
CA LEU A 453 13.16 4.54 5.02
C LEU A 453 12.77 3.28 4.25
N ALA A 454 11.48 2.93 4.24
CA ALA A 454 10.95 1.79 3.50
C ALA A 454 11.12 1.97 1.98
N MET A 455 10.73 3.13 1.43
CA MET A 455 10.87 3.39 0.00
C MET A 455 12.31 3.67 -0.43
N ALA A 456 13.18 4.17 0.47
CA ALA A 456 14.57 4.47 0.16
C ALA A 456 15.37 3.24 -0.30
N VAL A 457 15.06 2.06 0.26
CA VAL A 457 15.68 0.81 -0.21
C VAL A 457 15.32 0.55 -1.68
N GLY A 458 14.05 0.74 -2.05
CA GLY A 458 13.59 0.57 -3.42
C GLY A 458 14.14 1.62 -4.39
N LEU A 459 14.22 2.88 -3.96
CA LEU A 459 14.83 3.95 -4.75
C LEU A 459 16.32 3.71 -4.99
N ALA A 460 17.04 3.28 -3.95
CA ALA A 460 18.45 2.94 -4.05
C ALA A 460 18.68 1.71 -4.93
N ALA A 461 17.79 0.72 -4.87
CA ALA A 461 17.81 -0.43 -5.77
C ALA A 461 17.65 0.01 -7.24
N ASN A 462 16.68 0.87 -7.55
CA ASN A 462 16.50 1.41 -8.90
C ASN A 462 17.75 2.12 -9.43
N GLU A 463 18.39 2.96 -8.61
CA GLU A 463 19.62 3.65 -9.01
C GLU A 463 20.78 2.65 -9.17
N SER A 464 20.84 1.60 -8.35
CA SER A 464 21.81 0.52 -8.48
C SER A 464 21.62 -0.29 -9.77
N PHE A 465 20.38 -0.63 -10.15
CA PHE A 465 20.07 -1.33 -11.40
C PHE A 465 20.54 -0.54 -12.62
N LYS A 466 20.38 0.79 -12.57
CA LYS A 466 20.76 1.71 -13.63
C LYS A 466 22.27 1.91 -13.73
N THR A 467 22.97 2.02 -12.60
CA THR A 467 24.39 2.43 -12.56
C THR A 467 25.36 1.27 -12.37
N GLY A 468 24.90 0.13 -11.88
CA GLY A 468 25.74 -1.00 -11.47
C GLY A 468 26.56 -0.71 -10.21
N ASN A 469 26.23 0.33 -9.44
CA ASN A 469 26.99 0.76 -8.27
C ASN A 469 26.25 0.53 -6.95
N LEU A 470 27.01 0.49 -5.85
CA LEU A 470 26.47 0.59 -4.50
C LEU A 470 25.92 2.01 -4.27
N VAL A 471 24.73 2.12 -3.68
CA VAL A 471 24.06 3.38 -3.39
C VAL A 471 23.92 3.55 -1.88
N LYS A 472 24.31 4.72 -1.36
CA LYS A 472 24.10 5.08 0.04
C LYS A 472 22.81 5.88 0.18
N ILE A 473 21.98 5.51 1.15
CA ILE A 473 20.65 6.10 1.34
C ILE A 473 20.72 7.57 1.74
N ASP A 474 21.63 7.95 2.65
CA ASP A 474 21.75 9.35 3.08
C ASP A 474 22.19 10.26 1.92
N GLU A 475 23.05 9.76 1.02
CA GLU A 475 23.48 10.49 -0.18
C GLU A 475 22.35 10.59 -1.21
N LEU A 476 21.56 9.52 -1.36
CA LEU A 476 20.42 9.47 -2.27
C LEU A 476 19.30 10.43 -1.84
N LEU A 477 18.94 10.44 -0.55
CA LEU A 477 17.88 11.30 -0.04
C LEU A 477 18.34 12.74 0.22
N GLY A 478 19.65 12.96 0.35
CA GLY A 478 20.22 14.25 0.73
C GLY A 478 19.98 14.64 2.20
N VAL A 479 19.48 13.70 3.02
CA VAL A 479 19.22 13.87 4.45
C VAL A 479 19.56 12.59 5.21
N THR A 480 19.97 12.73 6.47
CA THR A 480 20.11 11.60 7.40
C THR A 480 18.81 11.48 8.21
N LEU A 481 18.11 10.35 8.05
CA LEU A 481 16.83 10.06 8.70
C LEU A 481 16.96 9.29 10.01
#